data_AF-A0A316JRG7-F1
#
_entry.id   AF-A0A316JRG7-F1
#
_cell.length_a   1.000
_cell.length_b   1.000
_cell.length_c   1.000
_cell.angle_alpha   90.00
_cell.angle_beta   90.00
_cell.angle_gamma   90.00
#
_symmetry.space_group_name_H-M   'P 1'
#
loop_
_entity.id
_entity.type
_entity.pdbx_description
1 polymer ?
#
loop_
_entity_poly.entity_id
_entity_poly.type
_entity_poly.pdbx_seq_one_letter_code
_entity_poly.pdbx_strand_id
1 'polypeptide(L)'
;MIWQRLRSFLSSSRASAATVAEPAAQPTPAEVSTASELQTIAFWRYHARLSFHTPLAYLKRDGQQRTQNPPDLQPIQRTGKGCGEWIPYRPDGFVALAELSQVQIDSWMADSGVEREQKLRLLIRFREIFESKVLHVDQKLMQIYALVDQEAFRSLASSLKGESFPDEVFIAELTTLRGIGLQKAQLLWNAGLRTPAMVQAAEDAELQSIRGIGPKLIAQIRSQEVA
;
A
#
# COMPACT_ATOMS: atom_id res chain seq x y z
N MET A 1 -12.66 -3.82 23.18
CA MET A 1 -13.46 -2.81 23.91
C MET A 1 -13.24 -1.35 23.48
N ILE A 2 -12.45 -1.06 22.44
CA ILE A 2 -12.17 0.33 22.00
C ILE A 2 -13.15 0.81 20.90
N TRP A 3 -13.78 -0.12 20.16
CA TRP A 3 -14.60 0.19 18.99
C TRP A 3 -16.06 0.60 19.27
N GLN A 4 -16.63 0.26 20.43
CA GLN A 4 -18.04 0.58 20.74
C GLN A 4 -18.27 2.05 21.17
N ARG A 5 -17.24 2.78 21.63
CA ARG A 5 -17.38 4.16 22.09
C ARG A 5 -17.30 5.22 20.98
N LEU A 6 -16.81 4.88 19.78
CA LEU A 6 -16.75 5.80 18.64
C LEU A 6 -18.10 5.96 17.93
N ARG A 7 -18.99 4.95 17.99
CA ARG A 7 -20.34 5.04 17.40
C ARG A 7 -21.29 5.98 18.15
N SER A 8 -21.12 6.14 19.47
CA SER A 8 -22.03 6.97 20.28
C SER A 8 -21.85 8.47 20.06
N PHE A 9 -20.71 8.91 19.50
CA PHE A 9 -20.44 10.33 19.31
C PHE A 9 -21.08 10.91 18.04
N LEU A 10 -21.50 10.07 17.09
CA LEU A 10 -22.04 10.51 15.79
C LEU A 10 -23.57 10.42 15.68
N SER A 11 -24.28 9.98 16.73
CA SER A 11 -25.74 9.81 16.72
C SER A 11 -26.54 10.85 17.53
N SER A 12 -25.90 11.75 18.27
CA SER A 12 -26.59 12.74 19.10
C SER A 12 -26.52 14.15 18.50
N SER A 13 -27.21 14.35 17.38
CA SER A 13 -27.55 15.70 16.91
C SER A 13 -28.93 15.71 16.25
N ARG A 14 -29.97 15.65 17.08
CA ARG A 14 -31.31 16.21 16.79
C ARG A 14 -32.21 16.14 18.03
N ALA A 15 -32.51 17.29 18.63
CA ALA A 15 -33.86 17.75 19.02
C ALA A 15 -33.81 18.92 20.04
N SER A 16 -34.47 20.01 19.64
CA SER A 16 -35.16 21.10 20.37
C SER A 16 -34.97 21.35 21.87
N ALA A 17 -34.84 22.63 22.25
CA ALA A 17 -35.95 23.44 22.80
C ALA A 17 -35.55 24.92 23.00
N ALA A 18 -36.54 25.81 22.96
CA ALA A 18 -36.44 27.26 23.09
C ALA A 18 -36.71 27.77 24.52
N THR A 19 -36.30 29.03 24.75
CA THR A 19 -36.96 30.13 25.52
C THR A 19 -36.28 30.68 26.81
N VAL A 20 -36.16 32.02 26.81
CA VAL A 20 -36.10 33.06 27.89
C VAL A 20 -34.73 33.51 28.48
N ALA A 21 -34.54 34.85 28.43
CA ALA A 21 -33.48 35.73 28.96
C ALA A 21 -33.39 35.74 30.52
N GLU A 22 -32.37 36.26 31.24
CA GLU A 22 -31.66 37.56 31.23
C GLU A 22 -30.54 37.51 32.35
N PRO A 23 -29.79 38.59 32.67
CA PRO A 23 -28.51 39.03 32.10
C PRO A 23 -27.23 38.64 32.89
N ALA A 24 -26.10 38.82 32.21
CA ALA A 24 -24.75 38.43 32.60
C ALA A 24 -24.13 39.29 33.72
N ALA A 25 -23.61 38.62 34.75
CA ALA A 25 -22.43 39.08 35.47
C ALA A 25 -21.21 38.50 34.74
N GLN A 26 -20.35 39.36 34.19
CA GLN A 26 -19.09 38.96 33.57
C GLN A 26 -18.11 38.48 34.65
N PRO A 27 -17.54 37.26 34.54
CA PRO A 27 -16.23 36.99 35.10
C PRO A 27 -15.14 37.33 34.08
N THR A 28 -14.15 38.06 34.59
CA THR A 28 -12.86 38.43 34.01
C THR A 28 -12.18 37.29 33.23
N PRO A 29 -11.52 37.57 32.08
CA PRO A 29 -10.77 36.57 31.33
C PRO A 29 -9.37 36.42 31.96
N ALA A 30 -9.31 35.71 33.06
CA ALA A 30 -8.06 35.21 33.58
C ALA A 30 -8.32 33.79 34.04
N GLU A 31 -8.33 32.85 33.09
CA GLU A 31 -7.87 31.50 33.34
C GLU A 31 -7.80 30.63 32.08
N VAL A 32 -6.58 30.13 31.89
CA VAL A 32 -6.26 28.83 31.30
C VAL A 32 -6.33 28.70 29.78
N SER A 33 -5.18 29.02 29.21
CA SER A 33 -4.59 28.35 28.05
C SER A 33 -4.66 26.82 28.18
N THR A 34 -5.73 26.18 27.69
CA THR A 34 -5.81 24.72 27.45
C THR A 34 -6.26 24.43 26.03
N ALA A 35 -5.52 24.92 25.04
CA ALA A 35 -5.68 24.50 23.65
C ALA A 35 -4.37 24.00 23.00
N SER A 36 -3.22 24.17 23.66
CA SER A 36 -1.91 23.98 23.01
C SER A 36 -1.24 22.61 23.24
N GLU A 37 -1.67 21.80 24.21
CA GLU A 37 -0.93 20.59 24.60
C GLU A 37 -1.31 19.31 23.82
N LEU A 38 -2.40 19.34 23.05
CA LEU A 38 -2.90 18.16 22.31
C LEU A 38 -2.43 18.09 20.85
N GLN A 39 -1.59 19.03 20.40
CA GLN A 39 -1.16 19.15 19.00
C GLN A 39 0.33 18.84 18.77
N THR A 40 1.06 18.41 19.79
CA THR A 40 2.47 18.06 19.58
C THR A 40 2.58 16.66 18.98
N ILE A 41 3.03 16.58 17.72
CA ILE A 41 3.44 15.32 17.11
C ILE A 41 4.69 14.83 17.87
N ALA A 42 4.61 13.64 18.47
CA ALA A 42 5.72 13.05 19.22
C ALA A 42 6.62 12.20 18.31
N PHE A 43 6.02 11.45 17.40
CA PHE A 43 6.72 10.62 16.45
C PHE A 43 5.87 10.34 15.23
N TRP A 44 6.51 9.82 14.20
CA TRP A 44 5.91 9.36 12.95
C TRP A 44 6.12 7.86 12.85
N ARG A 45 5.10 7.14 12.38
CA ARG A 45 5.17 5.71 12.13
C ARG A 45 4.93 5.43 10.65
N TYR A 46 5.77 4.61 10.04
CA TYR A 46 5.57 4.19 8.67
C TYR A 46 4.49 3.10 8.59
N HIS A 47 3.54 3.29 7.69
CA HIS A 47 2.48 2.33 7.37
C HIS A 47 2.62 1.93 5.90
N ALA A 48 3.07 0.71 5.64
CA ALA A 48 3.15 0.16 4.30
C ALA A 48 1.74 0.01 3.69
N ARG A 49 1.64 0.18 2.37
CA ARG A 49 0.42 -0.14 1.62
C ARG A 49 0.26 -1.65 1.57
N LEU A 50 -0.89 -2.18 1.97
CA LEU A 50 -1.13 -3.62 1.98
C LEU A 50 -1.68 -4.09 0.63
N SER A 51 -0.78 -4.40 -0.31
CA SER A 51 -1.09 -4.90 -1.65
C SER A 51 -0.02 -5.88 -2.11
N PHE A 52 -0.39 -6.84 -2.96
CA PHE A 52 0.56 -7.73 -3.64
C PHE A 52 1.54 -6.99 -4.54
N HIS A 53 1.29 -5.73 -4.90
CA HIS A 53 2.22 -4.88 -5.66
C HIS A 53 3.19 -4.08 -4.77
N THR A 54 3.05 -4.10 -3.45
CA THR A 54 3.96 -3.39 -2.55
C THR A 54 5.27 -4.16 -2.39
N PRO A 55 6.46 -3.60 -2.70
CA PRO A 55 7.73 -4.34 -2.60
C PRO A 55 8.09 -4.75 -1.17
N LEU A 56 8.85 -5.85 -1.03
CA LEU A 56 9.26 -6.44 0.26
C LEU A 56 9.95 -5.43 1.17
N ALA A 57 10.82 -4.60 0.60
CA ALA A 57 11.58 -3.60 1.33
C ALA A 57 10.68 -2.57 2.03
N TYR A 58 9.50 -2.27 1.48
CA TYR A 58 8.53 -1.37 2.12
C TYR A 58 7.67 -2.09 3.14
N LEU A 59 7.24 -3.32 2.86
CA LEU A 59 6.49 -4.13 3.83
C LEU A 59 7.31 -4.38 5.12
N LYS A 60 8.62 -4.68 5.00
CA LYS A 60 9.51 -4.87 6.16
C LYS A 60 9.75 -3.60 6.98
N ARG A 61 9.43 -2.42 6.45
CA ARG A 61 9.52 -1.14 7.16
C ARG A 61 8.25 -0.78 7.92
N ASP A 62 7.17 -1.54 7.76
CA ASP A 62 5.91 -1.27 8.46
C ASP A 62 6.15 -1.19 9.97
N GLY A 63 5.57 -0.15 10.58
CA GLY A 63 5.71 0.10 12.00
C GLY A 63 6.98 0.84 12.43
N GLN A 64 7.95 1.10 11.52
CA GLN A 64 9.15 1.89 11.81
C GLN A 64 8.77 3.27 12.36
N GLN A 65 9.41 3.71 13.44
CA GLN A 65 9.16 4.99 14.09
C GLN A 65 10.29 6.00 13.87
N ARG A 66 9.96 7.30 13.85
CA ARG A 66 10.90 8.43 13.79
C ARG A 66 10.39 9.59 14.64
N THR A 67 11.26 10.20 15.45
CA THR A 67 10.92 11.36 16.30
C THR A 67 11.14 12.71 15.61
N GLN A 68 12.02 12.74 14.62
CA GLN A 68 12.16 13.90 13.74
C GLN A 68 10.96 13.94 12.79
N ASN A 69 10.50 15.15 12.48
CA ASN A 69 9.54 15.39 11.41
C ASN A 69 10.06 14.64 10.15
N PRO A 70 9.23 14.14 9.23
CA PRO A 70 9.72 13.54 8.01
C PRO A 70 10.05 14.54 6.87
N PRO A 71 10.24 15.89 7.02
CA PRO A 71 10.05 16.81 5.91
C PRO A 71 11.25 16.91 4.97
N ASP A 72 12.34 16.19 5.19
CA ASP A 72 13.42 16.13 4.18
C ASP A 72 13.16 15.09 3.09
N LEU A 73 12.02 14.39 3.16
CA LEU A 73 11.59 13.47 2.11
C LEU A 73 10.74 14.23 1.08
N GLN A 74 11.17 14.21 -0.18
CA GLN A 74 10.35 14.71 -1.29
C GLN A 74 8.96 14.06 -1.28
N PRO A 75 7.91 14.67 -1.88
CA PRO A 75 6.55 14.12 -1.88
C PRO A 75 6.46 12.63 -2.31
N ILE A 76 7.31 12.21 -3.25
CA ILE A 76 7.42 10.82 -3.70
C ILE A 76 8.04 9.87 -2.67
N GLN A 77 8.84 10.41 -1.74
CA GLN A 77 9.49 9.71 -0.63
C GLN A 77 8.62 9.72 0.65
N ARG A 78 7.67 10.65 0.77
CA ARG A 78 6.61 10.62 1.81
C ARG A 78 5.67 9.43 1.62
N THR A 79 5.36 9.10 0.37
CA THR A 79 4.47 7.99 -0.01
C THR A 79 5.22 6.73 -0.45
N GLY A 80 6.56 6.73 -0.44
CA GLY A 80 7.37 5.59 -0.89
C GLY A 80 7.08 5.16 -2.34
N LYS A 81 6.81 6.10 -3.26
CA LYS A 81 6.25 5.84 -4.61
C LYS A 81 4.86 5.18 -4.58
N GLY A 82 4.01 5.54 -3.61
CA GLY A 82 2.69 4.92 -3.41
C GLY A 82 2.70 3.56 -2.70
N CYS A 83 3.80 3.21 -2.03
CA CYS A 83 4.01 1.94 -1.31
C CYS A 83 3.81 2.04 0.22
N GLY A 84 3.46 3.23 0.74
CA GLY A 84 3.11 3.43 2.15
C GLY A 84 3.29 4.87 2.60
N GLU A 85 2.88 5.20 3.81
CA GLU A 85 2.79 6.57 4.29
C GLU A 85 3.37 6.72 5.69
N TRP A 86 3.92 7.89 6.01
CA TRP A 86 4.27 8.25 7.38
C TRP A 86 3.08 8.90 8.07
N ILE A 87 2.59 8.26 9.12
CA ILE A 87 1.44 8.71 9.91
C ILE A 87 1.94 9.34 11.21
N PRO A 88 1.50 10.56 11.56
CA PRO A 88 1.91 11.24 12.79
C PRO A 88 1.16 10.69 14.00
N TYR A 89 1.88 10.54 15.10
CA TYR A 89 1.38 10.06 16.38
C TYR A 89 1.70 11.06 17.48
N ARG A 90 0.74 11.19 18.40
CA ARG A 90 0.84 11.98 19.63
C ARG A 90 1.60 11.22 20.72
N PRO A 91 2.04 11.90 21.81
CA PRO A 91 2.71 11.25 22.93
C PRO A 91 1.87 10.14 23.60
N ASP A 92 0.55 10.26 23.54
CA ASP A 92 -0.40 9.27 24.08
C ASP A 92 -0.58 8.03 23.19
N GLY A 93 0.15 7.96 22.07
CA GLY A 93 0.13 6.82 21.15
C GLY A 93 -1.05 6.81 20.17
N PHE A 94 -1.89 7.84 20.18
CA PHE A 94 -2.96 7.99 19.20
C PHE A 94 -2.47 8.74 17.96
N VAL A 95 -3.08 8.45 16.81
CA VAL A 95 -2.82 9.17 15.56
C VAL A 95 -3.25 10.63 15.74
N ALA A 96 -2.39 11.55 15.30
CA ALA A 96 -2.70 12.97 15.25
C ALA A 96 -3.60 13.26 14.04
N LEU A 97 -4.89 12.89 14.13
CA LEU A 97 -5.83 12.96 13.00
C LEU A 97 -5.98 14.37 12.41
N ALA A 98 -5.80 15.42 13.22
CA ALA A 98 -5.83 16.82 12.75
C ALA A 98 -4.76 17.13 11.69
N GLU A 99 -3.69 16.34 11.63
CA GLU A 99 -2.57 16.50 10.70
C GLU A 99 -2.75 15.71 9.41
N LEU A 100 -3.82 14.93 9.29
CA LEU A 100 -4.11 14.07 8.14
C LEU A 100 -5.23 14.65 7.30
N SER A 101 -5.10 14.50 5.98
CA SER A 101 -6.25 14.71 5.08
C SER A 101 -7.27 13.58 5.25
N GLN A 102 -8.54 13.84 4.88
CA GLN A 102 -9.61 12.83 4.95
C GLN A 102 -9.25 11.54 4.18
N VAL A 103 -8.61 11.67 3.02
CA VAL A 103 -8.15 10.54 2.20
C VAL A 103 -7.16 9.65 2.96
N GLN A 104 -6.24 10.25 3.72
CA GLN A 104 -5.27 9.51 4.52
C GLN A 104 -5.93 8.83 5.72
N ILE A 105 -6.92 9.48 6.34
CA ILE A 105 -7.68 8.90 7.43
C ILE A 105 -8.43 7.66 6.94
N ASP A 106 -9.14 7.77 5.81
CA ASP A 106 -9.90 6.66 5.24
C ASP A 106 -8.98 5.49 4.85
N SER A 107 -7.84 5.79 4.22
CA SER A 107 -6.83 4.77 3.88
C SER A 107 -6.23 4.09 5.11
N TRP A 108 -5.91 4.85 6.17
CA TRP A 108 -5.36 4.30 7.40
C TRP A 108 -6.38 3.41 8.12
N MET A 109 -7.64 3.86 8.20
CA MET A 109 -8.71 3.13 8.88
C MET A 109 -9.02 1.79 8.20
N ALA A 110 -9.02 1.76 6.86
CA ALA A 110 -9.29 0.54 6.08
C ALA A 110 -8.29 -0.60 6.37
N ASP A 111 -7.04 -0.25 6.72
CA ASP A 111 -5.94 -1.21 6.91
C ASP A 111 -5.45 -1.28 8.36
N SER A 112 -6.25 -0.87 9.35
CA SER A 112 -5.86 -0.84 10.77
C SER A 112 -6.35 -2.07 11.57
N GLY A 113 -5.57 -2.51 12.57
CA GLY A 113 -5.98 -3.55 13.53
C GLY A 113 -5.37 -4.95 13.34
N VAL A 114 -5.97 -5.97 13.97
CA VAL A 114 -5.47 -7.37 13.97
C VAL A 114 -5.38 -7.94 12.56
N GLU A 115 -6.26 -7.52 11.67
CA GLU A 115 -6.27 -7.91 10.26
C GLU A 115 -5.02 -7.39 9.52
N ARG A 116 -4.50 -6.21 9.90
CA ARG A 116 -3.27 -5.63 9.32
C ARG A 116 -2.07 -6.55 9.51
N GLU A 117 -1.85 -7.03 10.74
CA GLU A 117 -0.73 -7.89 11.11
C GLU A 117 -0.72 -9.18 10.28
N GLN A 118 -1.90 -9.76 10.05
CA GLN A 118 -2.04 -10.99 9.27
C GLN A 118 -1.87 -10.73 7.77
N LYS A 119 -2.45 -9.65 7.24
CA LYS A 119 -2.22 -9.19 5.86
C LYS A 119 -0.74 -8.92 5.60
N LEU A 120 -0.06 -8.23 6.52
CA LEU A 120 1.36 -7.92 6.41
C LEU A 120 2.20 -9.19 6.37
N ARG A 121 1.90 -10.18 7.24
CA ARG A 121 2.57 -11.49 7.22
C ARG A 121 2.39 -12.22 5.89
N LEU A 122 1.16 -12.28 5.37
CA LEU A 122 0.88 -12.87 4.06
C LEU A 122 1.68 -12.16 2.96
N LEU A 123 1.62 -10.83 2.91
CA LEU A 123 2.26 -10.05 1.86
C LEU A 123 3.79 -10.11 1.91
N ILE A 124 4.40 -10.13 3.12
CA ILE A 124 5.84 -10.35 3.28
C ILE A 124 6.23 -11.71 2.72
N ARG A 125 5.51 -12.79 3.10
CA ARG A 125 5.80 -14.14 2.58
C ARG A 125 5.63 -14.22 1.07
N PHE A 126 4.57 -13.64 0.53
CA PHE A 126 4.35 -13.55 -0.91
C PHE A 126 5.52 -12.86 -1.60
N ARG A 127 5.95 -11.69 -1.09
CA ARG A 127 7.04 -10.92 -1.69
C ARG A 127 8.40 -11.59 -1.53
N GLU A 128 8.65 -12.34 -0.46
CA GLU A 128 9.85 -13.17 -0.32
C GLU A 128 9.95 -14.23 -1.43
N ILE A 129 8.82 -14.85 -1.81
CA ILE A 129 8.78 -15.80 -2.93
C ILE A 129 8.93 -15.05 -4.27
N PHE A 130 8.13 -14.00 -4.46
CA PHE A 130 8.07 -13.25 -5.72
C PHE A 130 9.40 -12.59 -6.08
N GLU A 131 10.03 -11.91 -5.13
CA GLU A 131 11.30 -11.19 -5.30
C GLU A 131 12.52 -12.11 -5.13
N SER A 132 12.32 -13.42 -4.90
CA SER A 132 13.41 -14.38 -4.80
C SER A 132 14.25 -14.37 -6.08
N LYS A 133 15.57 -14.24 -5.90
CA LYS A 133 16.56 -14.33 -7.00
C LYS A 133 16.95 -15.77 -7.33
N VAL A 134 16.51 -16.73 -6.52
CA VAL A 134 16.91 -18.14 -6.63
C VAL A 134 15.83 -18.97 -7.34
N LEU A 135 14.55 -18.65 -7.12
CA LEU A 135 13.44 -19.43 -7.66
C LEU A 135 13.16 -19.09 -9.12
N HIS A 136 12.94 -20.12 -9.94
CA HIS A 136 12.37 -19.95 -11.28
C HIS A 136 10.90 -19.51 -11.19
N VAL A 137 10.37 -18.84 -12.22
CA VAL A 137 9.00 -18.30 -12.21
C VAL A 137 7.94 -19.37 -11.91
N ASP A 138 8.07 -20.58 -12.46
CA ASP A 138 7.12 -21.67 -12.21
C ASP A 138 7.16 -22.15 -10.75
N GLN A 139 8.35 -22.17 -10.15
CA GLN A 139 8.51 -22.49 -8.73
C GLN A 139 7.89 -21.39 -7.86
N LYS A 140 8.05 -20.12 -8.24
CA LYS A 140 7.40 -18.99 -7.55
C LYS A 140 5.89 -19.12 -7.60
N LEU A 141 5.32 -19.37 -8.77
CA LEU A 141 3.88 -19.57 -8.95
C LEU A 141 3.37 -20.71 -8.06
N MET A 142 4.03 -21.88 -8.11
CA MET A 142 3.66 -23.03 -7.29
C MET A 142 3.68 -22.70 -5.78
N GLN A 143 4.74 -22.04 -5.29
CA GLN A 143 4.84 -21.66 -3.89
C GLN A 143 3.83 -20.58 -3.49
N ILE A 144 3.50 -19.64 -4.40
CA ILE A 144 2.48 -18.61 -4.17
C ILE A 144 1.10 -19.25 -4.06
N TYR A 145 0.73 -20.16 -4.96
CA TYR A 145 -0.54 -20.91 -4.86
C TYR A 145 -0.62 -21.66 -3.53
N ALA A 146 0.44 -22.40 -3.17
CA ALA A 146 0.50 -23.10 -1.89
C ALA A 146 0.40 -22.17 -0.67
N LEU A 147 0.98 -20.95 -0.74
CA LEU A 147 0.91 -19.95 0.33
C LEU A 147 -0.51 -19.43 0.53
N VAL A 148 -1.19 -19.03 -0.55
CA VAL A 148 -2.54 -18.44 -0.44
C VAL A 148 -3.60 -19.46 -0.09
N ASP A 149 -3.34 -20.75 -0.37
CA ASP A 149 -4.22 -21.85 0.02
C ASP A 149 -4.01 -22.32 1.46
N GLN A 150 -3.04 -21.78 2.21
CA GLN A 150 -2.90 -22.09 3.63
C GLN A 150 -4.14 -21.61 4.39
N GLU A 151 -4.62 -22.42 5.34
CA GLU A 151 -5.81 -22.11 6.14
C GLU A 151 -5.72 -20.74 6.84
N ALA A 152 -4.53 -20.40 7.34
CA ALA A 152 -4.26 -19.13 8.00
C ALA A 152 -4.36 -17.90 7.07
N PHE A 153 -4.27 -18.08 5.74
CA PHE A 153 -4.24 -16.98 4.78
C PHE A 153 -5.37 -17.00 3.77
N ARG A 154 -6.12 -18.09 3.63
CA ARG A 154 -7.11 -18.27 2.55
C ARG A 154 -8.15 -17.14 2.46
N SER A 155 -8.72 -16.73 3.60
CA SER A 155 -9.71 -15.64 3.62
C SER A 155 -9.09 -14.28 3.28
N LEU A 156 -7.90 -14.00 3.83
CA LEU A 156 -7.16 -12.76 3.59
C LEU A 156 -6.67 -12.65 2.14
N ALA A 157 -6.15 -13.74 1.59
CA ALA A 157 -5.74 -13.78 0.19
C ALA A 157 -6.93 -13.55 -0.72
N SER A 158 -8.09 -14.12 -0.40
CA SER A 158 -9.32 -13.94 -1.17
C SER A 158 -9.84 -12.50 -1.16
N SER A 159 -9.61 -11.74 -0.08
CA SER A 159 -10.01 -10.32 -0.02
C SER A 159 -9.03 -9.37 -0.71
N LEU A 160 -7.78 -9.81 -0.93
CA LEU A 160 -6.73 -9.00 -1.54
C LEU A 160 -6.48 -9.28 -3.02
N LYS A 161 -6.78 -10.49 -3.49
CA LYS A 161 -6.41 -10.93 -4.84
C LYS A 161 -7.36 -10.38 -5.90
N GLY A 162 -6.83 -10.04 -7.08
CA GLY A 162 -7.63 -9.79 -8.27
C GLY A 162 -8.08 -11.11 -8.93
N GLU A 163 -8.86 -10.98 -10.00
CA GLU A 163 -9.42 -12.13 -10.74
C GLU A 163 -8.34 -13.03 -11.34
N SER A 164 -7.24 -12.44 -11.79
CA SER A 164 -6.15 -13.14 -12.48
C SER A 164 -4.93 -13.37 -11.58
N PHE A 165 -5.11 -13.38 -10.26
CA PHE A 165 -4.02 -13.63 -9.33
C PHE A 165 -3.52 -15.10 -9.40
N PRO A 166 -2.20 -15.35 -9.33
CA PRO A 166 -1.11 -14.37 -9.16
C PRO A 166 -0.54 -13.83 -10.48
N ASP A 167 -0.99 -14.35 -11.62
CA ASP A 167 -0.47 -14.02 -12.96
C ASP A 167 -0.44 -12.50 -13.19
N GLU A 168 -1.49 -11.77 -12.79
CA GLU A 168 -1.56 -10.31 -12.92
C GLU A 168 -0.34 -9.57 -12.33
N VAL A 169 0.21 -10.09 -11.23
CA VAL A 169 1.37 -9.49 -10.55
C VAL A 169 2.65 -9.73 -11.37
N PHE A 170 2.78 -10.91 -11.97
CA PHE A 170 3.93 -11.23 -12.84
C PHE A 170 3.83 -10.54 -14.20
N ILE A 171 2.63 -10.45 -14.77
CA ILE A 171 2.37 -9.73 -16.02
C ILE A 171 2.74 -8.25 -15.84
N ALA A 172 2.45 -7.67 -14.69
CA ALA A 172 2.85 -6.29 -14.39
C ALA A 172 4.38 -6.10 -14.42
N GLU A 173 5.20 -7.08 -14.03
CA GLU A 173 6.67 -6.98 -14.10
C GLU A 173 7.18 -6.85 -15.53
N LEU A 174 6.50 -7.46 -16.51
CA LEU A 174 6.90 -7.33 -17.92
C LEU A 174 6.73 -5.89 -18.43
N THR A 175 5.90 -5.07 -17.78
CA THR A 175 5.72 -3.65 -18.14
C THR A 175 6.89 -2.76 -17.74
N THR A 176 7.86 -3.30 -16.99
CA THR A 176 9.13 -2.61 -16.72
C THR A 176 9.97 -2.42 -17.99
N LEU A 177 9.76 -3.26 -19.01
CA LEU A 177 10.37 -3.10 -20.33
C LEU A 177 9.72 -1.93 -21.08
N ARG A 178 10.53 -0.97 -21.51
CA ARG A 178 10.06 0.22 -22.24
C ARG A 178 9.35 -0.19 -23.53
N GLY A 179 8.16 0.37 -23.74
CA GLY A 179 7.31 0.09 -24.90
C GLY A 179 6.36 -1.09 -24.72
N ILE A 180 6.43 -1.79 -23.58
CA ILE A 180 5.54 -2.90 -23.21
C ILE A 180 4.51 -2.39 -22.21
N GLY A 181 3.30 -2.15 -22.69
CA GLY A 181 2.12 -1.95 -21.82
C GLY A 181 1.46 -3.28 -21.46
N LEU A 182 0.45 -3.24 -20.57
CA LEU A 182 -0.24 -4.42 -20.06
C LEU A 182 -0.72 -5.39 -21.15
N GLN A 183 -1.30 -4.88 -22.25
CA GLN A 183 -1.75 -5.74 -23.35
C GLN A 183 -0.61 -6.56 -23.97
N LYS A 184 0.56 -5.96 -24.17
CA LYS A 184 1.73 -6.66 -24.73
C LYS A 184 2.38 -7.59 -23.70
N ALA A 185 2.37 -7.18 -22.43
CA ALA A 185 2.81 -8.04 -21.33
C ALA A 185 1.98 -9.33 -21.27
N GLN A 186 0.65 -9.25 -21.45
CA GLN A 186 -0.22 -10.42 -21.53
C GLN A 186 0.13 -11.32 -22.71
N LEU A 187 0.42 -10.75 -23.89
CA LEU A 187 0.83 -11.53 -25.06
C LEU A 187 2.13 -12.30 -24.81
N LEU A 188 3.12 -11.66 -24.18
CA LEU A 188 4.38 -12.29 -23.80
C LEU A 188 4.17 -13.39 -22.76
N TRP A 189 3.35 -13.14 -21.74
CA TRP A 189 2.98 -14.13 -20.74
C TRP A 189 2.36 -15.38 -21.36
N ASN A 190 1.40 -15.19 -22.27
CA ASN A 190 0.72 -16.26 -22.97
C ASN A 190 1.64 -17.03 -23.93
N ALA A 191 2.69 -16.38 -24.44
CA ALA A 191 3.75 -17.01 -25.22
C ALA A 191 4.80 -17.76 -24.37
N GLY A 192 4.67 -17.74 -23.04
CA GLY A 192 5.61 -18.39 -22.12
C GLY A 192 6.81 -17.52 -21.72
N LEU A 193 6.90 -16.28 -22.20
CA LEU A 193 7.94 -15.32 -21.84
C LEU A 193 7.56 -14.59 -20.55
N ARG A 194 7.81 -15.25 -19.43
CA ARG A 194 7.27 -14.89 -18.10
C ARG A 194 8.10 -13.91 -17.29
N THR A 195 9.28 -13.51 -17.77
CA THR A 195 10.14 -12.53 -17.09
C THR A 195 10.80 -11.57 -18.09
N PRO A 196 11.17 -10.34 -17.67
CA PRO A 196 11.92 -9.42 -18.53
C PRO A 196 13.21 -10.02 -19.10
N ALA A 197 13.93 -10.81 -18.28
CA ALA A 197 15.14 -11.51 -18.70
C ALA A 197 14.87 -12.54 -19.81
N MET A 198 13.76 -13.31 -19.71
CA MET A 198 13.36 -14.24 -20.77
C MET A 198 13.02 -13.50 -22.07
N VAL A 199 12.30 -12.38 -22.00
CA VAL A 199 11.97 -11.56 -23.17
C VAL A 199 13.24 -11.00 -23.83
N GLN A 200 14.22 -10.59 -23.03
CA GLN A 200 15.50 -10.12 -23.55
C GLN A 200 16.36 -11.23 -24.16
N ALA A 201 16.29 -12.45 -23.63
CA ALA A 201 17.05 -13.60 -24.12
C ALA A 201 16.39 -14.31 -25.32
N ALA A 202 15.07 -14.16 -25.49
CA ALA A 202 14.32 -14.74 -26.60
C ALA A 202 14.86 -14.28 -27.96
N GLU A 203 14.79 -15.15 -28.97
CA GLU A 203 15.25 -14.79 -30.32
C GLU A 203 14.33 -13.74 -30.95
N ASP A 204 14.88 -12.88 -31.83
CA ASP A 204 14.07 -11.88 -32.54
C ASP A 204 12.95 -12.52 -33.37
N ALA A 205 13.22 -13.69 -33.98
CA ALA A 205 12.22 -14.44 -34.74
C ALA A 205 11.08 -14.96 -33.85
N GLU A 206 11.41 -15.45 -32.64
CA GLU A 206 10.44 -15.88 -31.65
C GLU A 206 9.53 -14.71 -31.24
N LEU A 207 10.11 -13.55 -30.91
CA LEU A 207 9.34 -12.35 -30.57
C LEU A 207 8.46 -11.86 -31.72
N GLN A 208 8.96 -11.88 -32.97
CA GLN A 208 8.19 -11.46 -34.15
C GLN A 208 7.00 -12.38 -34.45
N SER A 209 7.07 -13.65 -34.04
CA SER A 209 5.97 -14.60 -34.21
C SER A 209 4.74 -14.25 -33.36
N ILE A 210 4.93 -13.47 -32.29
CA ILE A 210 3.85 -13.04 -31.39
C ILE A 210 3.08 -11.88 -32.04
N ARG A 211 1.85 -12.15 -32.48
CA ARG A 211 0.97 -11.14 -33.10
C ARG A 211 0.82 -9.91 -32.19
N GLY A 212 1.31 -8.76 -32.66
CA GLY A 212 1.30 -7.49 -31.91
C GLY A 212 2.68 -7.04 -31.40
N ILE A 213 3.71 -7.88 -31.58
CA ILE A 213 5.11 -7.55 -31.32
C ILE A 213 5.81 -7.33 -32.66
N GLY A 214 6.14 -6.08 -32.96
CA GLY A 214 6.79 -5.68 -34.21
C GLY A 214 8.29 -5.39 -34.06
N PRO A 215 9.02 -5.29 -35.17
CA PRO A 215 10.48 -5.09 -35.18
C PRO A 215 10.92 -3.82 -34.45
N LYS A 216 10.11 -2.74 -34.50
CA LYS A 216 10.38 -1.51 -33.75
C LYS A 216 10.40 -1.73 -32.23
N LEU A 217 9.47 -2.54 -31.71
CA LEU A 217 9.43 -2.86 -30.29
C LEU A 217 10.61 -3.75 -29.90
N ILE A 218 10.97 -4.70 -30.75
CA ILE A 218 12.11 -5.59 -30.51
C ILE A 218 13.40 -4.79 -30.43
N ALA A 219 13.64 -3.88 -31.39
CA ALA A 219 14.79 -2.98 -31.35
C ALA A 219 14.81 -2.12 -30.06
N GLN A 220 13.64 -1.71 -29.56
CA GLN A 220 13.54 -1.03 -28.26
C GLN A 220 13.90 -1.95 -27.09
N ILE A 221 13.44 -3.20 -27.08
CA ILE A 221 13.78 -4.18 -26.04
C ILE A 221 15.28 -4.44 -26.00
N ARG A 222 15.92 -4.62 -27.18
CA ARG A 222 17.36 -4.89 -27.29
C ARG A 222 18.26 -3.72 -26.89
N SER A 223 17.75 -2.49 -26.93
CA SER A 223 18.50 -1.29 -26.54
C SER A 223 18.39 -0.96 -25.05
N GLN A 224 17.76 -1.81 -24.25
CA GLN A 224 17.61 -1.63 -22.81
C GLN A 224 18.54 -2.55 -22.04
N GLU A 225 19.23 -2.01 -21.03
CA GLU A 225 19.89 -2.84 -20.01
C GLU A 225 18.84 -3.40 -19.04
N VAL A 226 18.92 -4.69 -18.71
CA VAL A 226 18.16 -5.24 -17.57
C VAL A 226 18.84 -4.79 -16.29
N ALA A 227 18.11 -4.05 -15.45
CA ALA A 227 18.55 -3.65 -14.11
C ALA A 227 18.45 -4.81 -13.10
#